data_AF-T1KXX5-F1
#
_entry.id   AF-T1KXX5-F1
#
_cell.length_a   1.000
_cell.length_b   1.000
_cell.length_c   1.000
_cell.angle_alpha   90.00
_cell.angle_beta   90.00
_cell.angle_gamma   90.00
#
_symmetry.space_group_name_H-M   'P 1'
#
loop_
_entity.id
_entity.type
_entity.pdbx_description
1 polymer ?
#
loop_
_entity_poly.entity_id
_entity_poly.type
_entity_poly.pdbx_seq_one_letter_code
_entity_poly.pdbx_strand_id
1 'polypeptide(L)'
;MVQKYKSPIRVYKYPFELVMKAYEKRFPTCDMIPIFVGSEIIHEEESDDGAVQIIERRCKLNVEAPYLLKKMSGIDYFYCIQRNTLDRRKRTLVIEAWNESFASRIHIKEYCTYYVRYHAIILIVNMIINSNHSNQQ
;
A
#
# COMPACT_ATOMS: atom_id res chain seq x y z
N MET A 1 16.69 -0.38 14.44
CA MET A 1 15.62 0.17 15.30
C MET A 1 14.27 -0.22 14.71
N VAL A 2 13.28 -0.58 15.53
CA VAL A 2 11.92 -0.92 15.06
C VAL A 2 10.94 0.19 15.44
N GLN A 3 10.20 0.70 14.47
CA GLN A 3 9.12 1.66 14.68
C GLN A 3 7.80 1.07 14.18
N LYS A 4 6.72 1.30 14.94
CA LYS A 4 5.38 0.86 14.59
C LYS A 4 4.46 2.07 14.54
N TYR A 5 3.64 2.13 13.50
CA TYR A 5 2.61 3.13 13.32
C TYR A 5 1.27 2.44 13.10
N LYS A 6 0.21 2.98 13.70
CA LYS A 6 -1.17 2.57 13.46
C LYS A 6 -1.99 3.82 13.16
N SER A 7 -2.67 3.82 12.03
CA SER A 7 -3.53 4.96 11.69
C SER A 7 -4.77 4.99 12.58
N PRO A 8 -5.42 6.16 12.72
CA PRO A 8 -6.81 6.22 13.15
C PRO A 8 -7.67 5.29 12.28
N ILE A 9 -8.69 4.69 12.89
CA ILE A 9 -9.67 3.88 12.16
C ILE A 9 -10.49 4.81 11.28
N ARG A 10 -10.64 4.47 9.99
CA ARG A 10 -11.53 5.19 9.09
C ARG A 10 -12.80 4.37 8.86
N VAL A 11 -13.93 5.06 8.80
CA VAL A 11 -15.25 4.45 8.61
C VAL A 11 -15.90 5.04 7.36
N TYR A 12 -16.29 4.18 6.43
CA TYR A 12 -17.01 4.58 5.22
C TYR A 12 -18.48 4.16 5.33
N LYS A 13 -19.39 5.12 5.18
CA LYS A 13 -20.84 4.91 5.18
C LYS A 13 -21.38 4.71 3.75
N TYR A 14 -20.74 3.80 3.02
CA TYR A 14 -21.07 3.45 1.64
C TYR A 14 -20.99 1.92 1.45
N PRO A 15 -21.69 1.34 0.46
CA PRO A 15 -21.57 -0.09 0.14
C PRO A 15 -20.12 -0.48 -0.18
N PHE A 16 -19.73 -1.70 0.21
CA PHE A 16 -18.38 -2.23 0.00
C PHE A 16 -17.98 -2.16 -1.47
N GLU A 17 -18.87 -2.61 -2.34
CA GLU A 17 -18.66 -2.69 -3.79
C GLU A 17 -18.43 -1.31 -4.40
N LEU A 18 -19.10 -0.27 -3.87
CA LEU A 18 -18.90 1.11 -4.33
C LEU A 18 -17.52 1.63 -3.92
N VAL A 19 -17.10 1.36 -2.68
CA VAL A 19 -15.77 1.77 -2.20
C VAL A 19 -14.66 1.02 -2.92
N MET A 20 -14.85 -0.27 -3.26
CA MET A 20 -13.89 -1.03 -4.06
C MET A 20 -13.77 -0.47 -5.48
N LYS A 21 -14.89 -0.12 -6.13
CA LYS A 21 -14.85 0.59 -7.43
C LYS A 21 -14.11 1.92 -7.35
N ALA A 22 -14.33 2.69 -6.28
CA ALA A 22 -13.61 3.95 -6.06
C ALA A 22 -12.11 3.73 -5.76
N TYR A 23 -11.77 2.63 -5.10
CA TYR A 23 -10.40 2.24 -4.81
C TYR A 23 -9.64 1.88 -6.09
N GLU A 24 -10.22 1.05 -6.97
CA GLU A 24 -9.56 0.66 -8.23
C GLU A 24 -9.33 1.86 -9.17
N LYS A 25 -10.17 2.90 -9.11
CA LYS A 25 -9.98 4.17 -9.84
C LYS A 25 -8.72 4.94 -9.45
N ARG A 26 -7.98 4.52 -8.42
CA ARG A 26 -6.69 5.12 -8.05
C ARG A 26 -5.54 4.65 -8.95
N PHE A 27 -5.77 3.66 -9.81
CA PHE A 27 -4.73 3.08 -10.66
C PHE A 27 -5.04 3.33 -12.15
N PRO A 28 -4.01 3.44 -13.00
CA PRO A 28 -2.59 3.37 -12.65
C PRO A 28 -2.05 4.66 -12.01
N THR A 29 -2.76 5.78 -12.13
CA THR A 29 -2.42 7.11 -11.56
C THR A 29 -3.63 7.69 -10.81
N CYS A 30 -3.42 8.66 -9.92
CA CYS A 30 -4.51 9.30 -9.17
C CYS A 30 -4.20 10.75 -8.84
N ASP A 31 -4.88 11.70 -9.48
CA ASP A 31 -4.67 13.14 -9.27
C ASP A 31 -4.94 13.59 -7.83
N MET A 32 -5.83 12.87 -7.12
CA MET A 32 -6.14 13.13 -5.71
C MET A 32 -5.02 12.69 -4.75
N ILE A 33 -4.01 11.97 -5.24
CA ILE A 33 -2.87 11.49 -4.45
C ILE A 33 -1.59 12.03 -5.11
N PRO A 34 -1.18 13.28 -4.84
CA PRO A 34 -0.10 13.95 -5.58
C PRO A 34 1.26 13.23 -5.51
N ILE A 35 1.52 12.49 -4.43
CA ILE A 35 2.75 11.70 -4.28
C ILE A 35 2.71 10.41 -5.09
N PHE A 36 1.55 9.95 -5.55
CA PHE A 36 1.39 8.71 -6.31
C PHE A 36 1.54 8.99 -7.81
N VAL A 37 2.72 8.67 -8.33
CA VAL A 37 3.09 8.99 -9.71
C VAL A 37 2.51 7.98 -10.68
N GLY A 38 2.48 6.71 -10.29
CA GLY A 38 1.95 5.64 -11.13
C GLY A 38 2.12 4.26 -10.53
N SER A 39 1.56 3.27 -11.20
CA SER A 39 1.75 1.85 -10.89
C SER A 39 1.63 0.99 -12.13
N GLU A 40 2.26 -0.18 -12.05
CA GLU A 40 2.25 -1.23 -13.06
C GLU A 40 1.82 -2.54 -12.39
N ILE A 41 0.94 -3.32 -13.02
CA ILE A 41 0.61 -4.67 -12.55
C ILE A 41 1.77 -5.60 -12.90
N ILE A 42 2.34 -6.25 -11.89
CA ILE A 42 3.44 -7.21 -12.05
C ILE A 42 2.99 -8.66 -11.85
N HIS A 43 1.84 -8.86 -11.19
CA HIS A 43 1.20 -10.16 -11.03
C HIS A 43 -0.30 -9.99 -10.85
N GLU A 44 -1.07 -10.89 -11.45
CA GLU A 44 -2.52 -10.96 -11.30
C GLU A 44 -2.96 -12.42 -11.33
N GLU A 45 -3.78 -12.79 -10.36
CA GLU A 45 -4.45 -14.09 -10.30
C GLU A 45 -5.89 -13.90 -9.82
N GLU A 46 -6.78 -14.75 -10.30
CA GLU A 46 -8.20 -14.76 -9.92
C GLU A 46 -8.60 -16.22 -9.65
N SER A 47 -9.43 -16.44 -8.63
CA SER A 47 -9.99 -17.76 -8.36
C SER A 47 -10.95 -18.19 -9.47
N ASP A 48 -11.09 -19.49 -9.71
CA ASP A 48 -11.94 -20.05 -10.78
C ASP A 48 -13.39 -19.52 -10.77
N ASP A 49 -13.88 -19.14 -9.59
CA ASP A 49 -15.23 -18.61 -9.35
C ASP A 49 -15.32 -17.07 -9.37
N GLY A 50 -14.22 -16.37 -9.62
CA GLY A 50 -14.12 -14.90 -9.64
C GLY A 50 -14.31 -14.23 -8.27
N ALA A 51 -14.39 -15.00 -7.18
CA ALA A 51 -14.66 -14.45 -5.85
C ALA A 51 -13.45 -13.73 -5.25
N VAL A 52 -12.25 -14.27 -5.48
CA VAL A 52 -10.99 -13.77 -4.94
C VAL A 52 -10.12 -13.33 -6.10
N GLN A 53 -9.63 -12.10 -6.02
CA GLN A 53 -8.67 -11.55 -6.98
C GLN A 53 -7.46 -11.05 -6.21
N ILE A 54 -6.28 -11.40 -6.69
CA ILE A 54 -5.01 -10.95 -6.16
C ILE A 54 -4.28 -10.18 -7.26
N ILE A 55 -3.93 -8.93 -6.99
CA ILE A 55 -3.18 -8.08 -7.91
C ILE A 55 -1.97 -7.52 -7.17
N GLU A 56 -0.77 -7.79 -7.66
CA GLU A 56 0.45 -7.13 -7.21
C GLU A 56 0.84 -6.03 -8.18
N ARG A 57 1.11 -4.85 -7.64
CA ARG A 57 1.51 -3.68 -8.40
C ARG A 57 2.86 -3.17 -7.91
N ARG A 58 3.73 -2.78 -8.84
CA ARG A 58 4.89 -1.95 -8.55
C ARG A 58 4.46 -0.49 -8.62
N CYS A 59 4.46 0.19 -7.48
CA CYS A 59 4.03 1.57 -7.33
C CYS A 59 5.23 2.51 -7.28
N LYS A 60 5.10 3.66 -7.96
CA LYS A 60 6.10 4.74 -8.02
C LYS A 60 5.57 5.94 -7.25
N LEU A 61 6.30 6.36 -6.22
CA LEU A 61 5.95 7.49 -5.37
C LEU A 61 6.97 8.62 -5.51
N ASN A 62 6.49 9.85 -5.72
CA ASN A 62 7.29 11.06 -5.59
C ASN A 62 7.27 11.50 -4.13
N VAL A 63 8.22 10.99 -3.36
CA VAL A 63 8.38 11.33 -1.94
C VAL A 63 9.43 12.42 -1.87
N GLU A 64 9.10 13.56 -1.25
CA GLU A 64 10.12 14.54 -0.88
C GLU A 64 11.00 13.97 0.23
N ALA A 65 11.99 13.17 -0.17
CA ALA A 65 13.04 12.78 0.74
C ALA A 65 13.80 14.05 1.18
N PRO A 66 14.16 14.19 2.47
CA PRO A 66 15.04 15.24 2.94
C PRO A 66 16.25 15.38 2.03
N TYR A 67 16.69 16.61 1.75
CA TYR A 67 17.70 16.94 0.73
C TYR A 67 18.96 16.04 0.74
N LEU A 68 19.43 15.66 1.94
CA LEU A 68 20.56 14.73 2.11
C LEU A 68 20.29 13.33 1.51
N LEU A 69 19.08 12.79 1.67
CA LEU A 69 18.70 11.47 1.13
C LEU A 69 18.57 11.51 -0.39
N LYS A 70 18.07 12.60 -0.99
CA LYS A 70 18.07 12.78 -2.46
C LYS A 70 19.50 12.77 -3.01
N LYS A 71 20.41 13.50 -2.36
CA LYS A 71 21.82 13.61 -2.78
C LYS A 71 22.61 12.29 -2.62
N MET A 72 22.31 11.49 -1.60
CA MET A 72 23.01 10.22 -1.34
C MET A 72 22.43 9.02 -2.08
N SER A 73 21.14 9.06 -2.46
CA SER A 73 20.47 7.91 -3.10
C SER A 73 20.48 7.96 -4.62
N GLY A 74 20.54 9.15 -5.24
CA GLY A 74 20.41 9.29 -6.70
C GLY A 74 19.04 8.84 -7.23
N ILE A 75 18.05 8.66 -6.36
CA ILE A 75 16.73 8.12 -6.69
C ILE A 75 15.71 9.25 -6.55
N ASP A 76 15.11 9.66 -7.68
CA ASP A 76 14.04 10.67 -7.72
C ASP A 76 12.69 10.15 -7.22
N TYR A 77 12.52 8.83 -7.11
CA TYR A 77 11.24 8.18 -6.79
C TYR A 77 11.38 6.96 -5.89
N PHE A 78 10.51 6.86 -4.90
CA PHE A 78 10.41 5.66 -4.07
C PHE A 78 9.55 4.61 -4.76
N TYR A 79 10.05 3.38 -4.83
CA TYR A 79 9.33 2.24 -5.35
C TYR A 79 8.91 1.31 -4.22
N CYS A 80 7.65 0.89 -4.25
CA CYS A 80 7.11 -0.17 -3.39
C CYS A 80 6.34 -1.19 -4.21
N ILE A 81 6.28 -2.41 -3.71
CA ILE A 81 5.34 -3.41 -4.19
C ILE A 81 4.10 -3.34 -3.30
N GLN A 82 2.93 -3.43 -3.92
CA GLN A 82 1.65 -3.45 -3.25
C GLN A 82 0.85 -4.66 -3.75
N ARG A 83 0.61 -5.63 -2.87
CA ARG A 83 -0.27 -6.78 -3.10
C ARG A 83 -1.65 -6.48 -2.56
N ASN A 84 -2.64 -6.61 -3.42
CA ASN A 84 -4.05 -6.47 -3.08
C ASN A 84 -4.74 -7.82 -3.17
N THR A 85 -5.40 -8.25 -2.11
CA THR A 85 -6.24 -9.44 -2.08
C THR A 85 -7.69 -9.01 -1.83
N LEU A 86 -8.50 -9.02 -2.88
CA LEU A 86 -9.92 -8.69 -2.83
C LEU A 86 -10.75 -9.98 -2.76
N ASP A 87 -11.42 -10.20 -1.62
CA ASP A 87 -12.37 -11.30 -1.43
C ASP A 87 -13.80 -10.73 -1.41
N ARG A 88 -14.54 -10.97 -2.49
CA ARG A 88 -15.91 -10.47 -2.70
C ARG A 88 -16.92 -11.18 -1.81
N ARG A 89 -16.67 -12.44 -1.44
CA ARG A 89 -17.55 -13.22 -0.53
C ARG A 89 -17.47 -12.70 0.88
N LYS A 90 -16.25 -12.48 1.37
CA LYS A 90 -16.01 -11.93 2.71
C LYS A 90 -16.19 -10.42 2.76
N ARG A 91 -16.27 -9.75 1.61
CA ARG A 91 -16.28 -8.28 1.48
C ARG A 91 -15.10 -7.68 2.22
N THR A 92 -13.91 -8.16 1.86
CA THR A 92 -12.64 -7.72 2.43
C THR A 92 -11.66 -7.38 1.32
N LEU A 93 -10.91 -6.29 1.52
CA LEU A 93 -9.73 -5.98 0.74
C LEU A 93 -8.55 -5.89 1.70
N VAL A 94 -7.60 -6.80 1.55
CA VAL A 94 -6.31 -6.78 2.27
C VAL A 94 -5.27 -6.22 1.32
N ILE A 95 -4.50 -5.25 1.79
CA ILE A 95 -3.39 -4.67 1.05
C ILE A 95 -2.13 -4.83 1.89
N GLU A 96 -1.13 -5.46 1.29
CA GLU A 96 0.21 -5.54 1.84
C GLU A 96 1.13 -4.70 0.95
N ALA A 97 1.83 -3.74 1.52
CA ALA A 97 2.82 -2.95 0.79
C ALA A 97 4.18 -3.05 1.44
N TRP A 98 5.23 -3.16 0.63
CA TRP A 98 6.61 -3.15 1.11
C TRP A 98 7.53 -2.42 0.17
N ASN A 99 8.58 -1.80 0.73
CA ASN A 99 9.52 -1.03 -0.06
C ASN A 99 10.43 -1.94 -0.91
N GLU A 100 10.62 -1.54 -2.16
CA GLU A 100 11.67 -2.07 -3.02
C GLU A 100 12.91 -1.15 -2.91
N SER A 101 12.68 0.16 -2.98
CA SER A 101 13.73 1.16 -2.74
C SER A 101 14.26 1.10 -1.31
N PHE A 102 15.58 1.18 -1.14
CA PHE A 102 16.27 1.16 0.17
C PHE A 102 16.15 -0.14 0.97
N ALA A 103 15.72 -1.24 0.36
CA ALA A 103 15.51 -2.52 1.06
C ALA A 103 16.75 -3.07 1.78
N SER A 104 17.98 -2.64 1.44
CA SER A 104 19.19 -3.03 2.17
C SER A 104 19.40 -2.28 3.50
N ARG A 105 18.76 -1.12 3.67
CA ARG A 105 18.96 -0.23 4.83
C ARG A 105 17.72 -0.12 5.71
N ILE A 106 16.55 -0.08 5.09
CA ILE A 106 15.27 0.12 5.75
C ILE A 106 14.26 -0.85 5.13
N HIS A 107 13.53 -1.56 5.98
CA HIS A 107 12.40 -2.39 5.59
C HIS A 107 11.11 -1.75 6.13
N ILE A 108 10.24 -1.33 5.23
CA ILE A 108 8.92 -0.78 5.51
C ILE A 108 7.92 -1.83 5.06
N LYS A 109 7.01 -2.22 5.97
CA LYS A 109 5.87 -3.08 5.64
C LYS A 109 4.59 -2.46 6.17
N GLU A 110 3.63 -2.25 5.29
CA GLU A 110 2.31 -1.72 5.59
C GLU A 110 1.24 -2.80 5.34
N TYR A 111 0.28 -2.84 6.25
CA TYR A 111 -0.90 -3.68 6.20
C TYR A 111 -2.14 -2.81 6.31
N CYS A 112 -2.90 -2.74 5.22
CA CYS A 112 -4.22 -2.10 5.18
C CYS A 112 -5.30 -3.16 5.06
N THR A 113 -6.42 -2.98 5.77
CA THR A 113 -7.57 -3.88 5.64
C THR A 113 -8.86 -3.08 5.61
N TYR A 114 -9.64 -3.26 4.54
CA TYR A 114 -11.04 -2.87 4.46
C TYR A 114 -11.90 -4.09 4.77
N TYR A 115 -12.86 -3.96 5.69
CA TYR A 115 -13.83 -5.01 5.97
C TYR A 115 -15.17 -4.42 6.40
N VAL A 116 -16.26 -5.16 6.15
CA VAL A 116 -17.61 -4.73 6.53
C VAL A 116 -17.90 -5.09 8.00
N ARG A 117 -18.40 -4.13 8.78
CA ARG A 117 -18.87 -4.30 10.15
C ARG A 117 -20.06 -3.38 10.42
N TYR A 118 -21.15 -3.91 10.99
CA TYR A 118 -22.37 -3.18 11.37
C TYR A 118 -22.83 -2.16 10.30
N HIS A 119 -22.95 -2.61 9.05
CA HIS A 119 -23.36 -1.81 7.87
C HIS A 119 -22.41 -0.68 7.43
N ALA A 120 -21.19 -0.63 7.95
CA ALA A 120 -20.15 0.28 7.47
C ALA A 120 -18.88 -0.49 7.07
N ILE A 121 -18.00 0.16 6.31
CA ILE A 121 -16.67 -0.37 6.02
C ILE A 121 -15.68 0.25 7.00
N ILE A 122 -14.89 -0.60 7.61
CA ILE A 122 -13.81 -0.23 8.51
C ILE A 122 -12.49 -0.38 7.77
N LEU A 123 -11.68 0.69 7.76
CA LEU A 123 -10.31 0.69 7.28
C LEU A 123 -9.35 0.83 8.46
N ILE A 124 -8.42 -0.11 8.55
CA ILE A 124 -7.32 -0.11 9.51
C ILE A 124 -6.01 -0.17 8.75
N VAL A 125 -5.04 0.67 9.13
CA VAL A 125 -3.68 0.67 8.59
C VAL A 125 -2.69 0.45 9.72
N ASN A 126 -1.78 -0.50 9.54
CA ASN A 126 -0.65 -0.73 10.43
C ASN A 126 0.63 -0.74 9.59
N MET A 127 1.64 -0.01 10.04
CA MET A 127 2.94 0.05 9.37
C MET A 127 4.04 -0.29 10.36
N ILE A 128 5.02 -1.07 9.90
CA ILE A 128 6.22 -1.43 10.64
C ILE A 128 7.42 -0.99 9.82
N ILE A 129 8.35 -0.30 10.46
CA ILE A 129 9.61 0.15 9.87
C ILE A 129 10.76 -0.44 10.68
N ASN A 130 11.63 -1.20 10.01
CA ASN A 130 12.85 -1.75 10.58
C ASN A 130 14.05 -1.09 9.88
N SER A 131 14.88 -0.36 10.62
CA SER A 131 16.16 0.14 10.11
C SER A 131 17.32 -0.73 10.58
N ASN A 132 18.17 -1.12 9.63
CA ASN A 132 19.47 -1.70 9.92
C ASN A 132 20.41 -0.55 10.24
N HIS A 133 20.65 -0.29 11.53
CA HIS A 133 21.87 0.42 11.90
C HIS A 133 23.02 -0.58 11.80
N SER A 134 23.64 -0.67 10.63
CA SER A 134 25.07 -0.96 10.63
C SER A 134 25.72 0.23 11.33
N ASN A 135 26.15 0.03 12.57
CA ASN A 135 27.15 0.90 13.20
C ASN A 135 28.36 0.88 12.27
N GLN A 136 28.46 1.85 11.36
CA GLN A 136 29.73 2.20 10.74
C GLN A 136 30.38 3.22 11.68
N GLN A 137 31.40 2.70 12.36
CA GLN A 137 32.41 3.35 13.21
C GLN A 137 31.99 3.69 14.64
#